data_AF-A0A538ISS9-F1
#
_entry.id   AF-A0A538ISS9-F1
#
_cell.length_a   1.000
_cell.length_b   1.000
_cell.length_c   1.000
_cell.angle_alpha   90.00
_cell.angle_beta   90.00
_cell.angle_gamma   90.00
#
_symmetry.space_group_name_H-M   'P 1'
#
loop_
_entity.id
_entity.type
_entity.pdbx_description
1 polymer ?
#
loop_
_entity_poly.entity_id
_entity_poly.type
_entity_poly.pdbx_seq_one_letter_code
_entity_poly.pdbx_strand_id
1 'polypeptide(L)'
;MGSCDRSRPQKALYGRAKRASDSSAVRELRISPAILPREQPFPGSPKLVLRERNSSVARLPERLGTVYKGGQGQWSWALHRISGVAVLLFLFVHIADTALVGFGPKFYNQVVHAYHNPVIRLLEIGLAAMVLFHALNGLRIILIDFFPKMADYHKQLFQIVVGLYIVLIVPAVFFMGRGFIRSL
;
A
#
# COMPACT_ATOMS: atom_id res chain seq x y z
N MET A 1 24.17 -46.63 11.53
CA MET A 1 24.43 -45.78 12.72
C MET A 1 24.12 -44.34 12.35
N GLY A 2 23.22 -43.56 12.98
CA GLY A 2 22.35 -43.74 14.13
C GLY A 2 21.23 -42.68 14.07
N SER A 3 20.08 -43.04 14.63
CA SER A 3 18.78 -42.36 14.61
C SER A 3 18.79 -40.98 15.31
N CYS A 4 18.05 -40.02 14.76
CA CYS A 4 17.81 -38.71 15.38
C CYS A 4 16.55 -38.78 16.25
N ASP A 5 16.74 -38.94 17.55
CA ASP A 5 15.70 -39.05 18.57
C ASP A 5 15.03 -37.69 18.84
N ARG A 6 13.71 -37.63 18.59
CA ARG A 6 12.86 -36.42 18.68
C ARG A 6 11.99 -36.45 19.94
N SER A 7 12.55 -36.80 21.10
CA SER A 7 11.81 -36.86 22.37
C SER A 7 12.49 -36.06 23.50
N ARG A 8 12.26 -34.75 23.56
CA ARG A 8 12.42 -33.98 24.81
C ARG A 8 11.15 -33.16 25.10
N PRO A 9 10.50 -33.31 26.27
CA PRO A 9 9.18 -32.76 26.54
C PRO A 9 9.21 -31.25 26.87
N GLN A 10 8.38 -30.48 26.17
CA GLN A 10 8.20 -29.02 26.23
C GLN A 10 7.77 -28.46 27.61
N LYS A 11 7.45 -29.32 28.59
CA LYS A 11 6.81 -28.93 29.86
C LYS A 11 7.75 -28.19 30.83
N ALA A 12 9.07 -28.27 30.64
CA ALA A 12 10.04 -27.62 31.52
C ALA A 12 10.13 -26.09 31.33
N LEU A 13 9.75 -25.56 30.16
CA LEU A 13 9.94 -24.14 29.85
C LEU A 13 8.83 -23.25 30.42
N TYR A 14 7.62 -23.77 30.60
CA TYR A 14 6.48 -22.97 31.08
C TYR A 14 6.54 -22.68 32.60
N GLY A 15 7.21 -23.54 33.38
CA GLY A 15 7.32 -23.37 34.85
C GLY A 15 8.25 -22.24 35.30
N ARG A 16 9.12 -21.72 34.42
CA ARG A 16 10.10 -20.66 34.75
C ARG A 16 9.52 -19.25 34.62
N ALA A 17 8.55 -19.05 33.71
CA ALA A 17 7.98 -17.74 33.43
C ALA A 17 7.11 -17.19 34.58
N LYS A 18 6.45 -18.06 35.35
CA LYS A 18 5.52 -17.64 36.41
C LYS A 18 6.20 -17.14 37.69
N ARG A 19 7.52 -17.33 37.82
CA ARG A 19 8.31 -16.94 39.00
C ARG A 19 8.99 -15.57 38.87
N ALA A 20 8.90 -14.93 37.70
CA ALA A 20 9.48 -13.61 37.44
C ALA A 20 8.46 -12.46 37.58
N SER A 21 7.23 -12.77 38.00
CA SER A 21 6.13 -11.81 38.17
C SER A 21 5.89 -11.45 39.65
N ASP A 22 6.92 -11.53 40.49
CA ASP A 22 6.82 -11.15 41.90
C ASP A 22 7.65 -9.88 42.20
N SER A 23 6.95 -8.76 42.17
CA SER A 23 7.06 -7.58 43.02
C SER A 23 8.38 -7.34 43.74
N SER A 24 9.32 -6.61 43.10
CA SER A 24 10.30 -5.70 43.77
C SER A 24 11.40 -5.17 42.82
N ALA A 25 11.60 -5.77 41.65
CA ALA A 25 12.74 -5.45 40.78
C ALA A 25 12.57 -4.25 39.82
N VAL A 26 11.42 -3.56 39.82
CA VAL A 26 11.12 -2.51 38.81
C VAL A 26 11.68 -1.13 39.21
N ARG A 27 12.27 -0.99 40.41
CA ARG A 27 12.68 0.32 40.97
C ARG A 27 14.16 0.69 40.76
N GLU A 28 14.97 -0.17 40.15
CA GLU A 28 16.43 0.03 39.97
C GLU A 28 16.88 0.19 38.51
N LEU A 29 15.98 0.49 37.56
CA LEU A 29 16.36 0.71 36.16
C LEU A 29 16.93 2.12 35.91
N ARG A 30 17.98 2.49 36.67
CA ARG A 30 18.89 3.58 36.30
C ARG A 30 19.77 3.03 35.18
N ILE A 31 19.51 3.47 33.95
CA ILE A 31 20.17 2.97 32.74
C ILE A 31 21.69 3.08 32.88
N SER A 32 22.34 1.93 33.08
CA SER A 32 23.78 1.77 33.07
C SER A 32 24.24 1.64 31.61
N PRO A 33 25.20 2.45 31.13
CA PRO A 33 25.70 2.38 29.75
C PRO A 33 26.48 1.09 29.44
N ALA A 34 26.59 0.17 30.40
CA ALA A 34 27.30 -1.09 30.27
C ALA A 34 26.58 -2.17 29.41
N ILE A 35 25.39 -1.86 28.85
CA ILE A 35 24.59 -2.79 28.02
C ILE A 35 24.69 -2.43 26.52
N LEU A 36 25.75 -1.74 26.09
CA LEU A 36 26.11 -1.83 24.66
C LEU A 36 26.82 -3.16 24.46
N PRO A 37 26.33 -4.04 23.56
CA PRO A 37 27.06 -5.26 23.22
C PRO A 37 28.47 -4.86 22.78
N ARG A 38 29.49 -5.35 23.48
CA ARG A 38 30.86 -5.32 22.97
C ARG A 38 30.81 -5.97 21.59
N GLU A 39 31.18 -5.23 20.55
CA GLU A 39 31.38 -5.80 19.21
C GLU A 39 32.41 -6.93 19.33
N GLN A 40 31.94 -8.17 19.39
CA GLN A 40 32.78 -9.35 19.30
C GLN A 40 33.14 -9.49 17.83
N PRO A 41 34.42 -9.45 17.43
CA PRO A 41 34.81 -9.60 16.04
C PRO A 41 34.25 -10.90 15.48
N PHE A 42 33.49 -10.81 14.38
CA PHE A 42 32.89 -11.98 13.74
C PHE A 42 34.01 -12.96 13.33
N PRO A 43 34.01 -14.22 13.83
CA PRO A 43 35.04 -15.19 13.52
C PRO A 43 34.96 -15.55 12.03
N GLY A 44 36.02 -15.24 11.28
CA GLY A 44 36.08 -15.44 9.83
C GLY A 44 35.81 -14.18 8.99
N SER A 45 35.78 -13.00 9.59
CA SER A 45 35.82 -11.74 8.84
C SER A 45 37.10 -11.69 8.00
N PRO A 46 37.03 -11.56 6.65
CA PRO A 46 38.21 -11.29 5.85
C PRO A 46 38.88 -10.05 6.44
N LYS A 47 40.20 -10.11 6.72
CA LYS A 47 40.94 -8.90 7.08
C LYS A 47 40.74 -7.94 5.92
N LEU A 48 39.84 -6.98 6.10
CA LEU A 48 39.76 -5.80 5.26
C LEU A 48 41.13 -5.16 5.42
N VAL A 49 42.02 -5.48 4.48
CA VAL A 49 43.20 -4.70 4.19
C VAL A 49 42.65 -3.29 4.08
N LEU A 50 42.90 -2.49 5.10
CA LEU A 50 42.56 -1.07 5.12
C LEU A 50 43.41 -0.45 4.03
N ARG A 51 42.92 -0.57 2.80
CA ARG A 51 43.46 0.07 1.62
C ARG A 51 43.35 1.55 1.92
N GLU A 52 44.50 2.14 2.20
CA GLU A 52 44.67 3.57 2.43
C GLU A 52 43.80 4.34 1.45
N ARG A 53 42.74 4.93 1.99
CA ARG A 53 41.83 5.79 1.24
C ARG A 53 42.57 7.10 1.07
N ASN A 54 43.45 7.16 0.08
CA ASN A 54 44.03 8.40 -0.40
C ASN A 54 42.87 9.34 -0.73
N SER A 55 42.79 10.41 0.07
CA SER A 55 41.87 11.53 -0.02
C SER A 55 42.21 12.42 -1.21
N SER A 56 42.34 11.83 -2.41
CA SER A 56 42.04 12.56 -3.63
C SER A 56 40.53 12.67 -3.68
N VAL A 57 40.04 13.83 -3.25
CA VAL A 57 38.69 14.34 -3.49
C VAL A 57 38.45 14.28 -5.01
N ALA A 58 38.08 13.10 -5.49
CA ALA A 58 37.49 12.92 -6.79
C ALA A 58 36.22 13.75 -6.73
N ARG A 59 36.24 14.90 -7.41
CA ARG A 59 35.05 15.66 -7.78
C ARG A 59 34.06 14.65 -8.36
N LEU A 60 33.13 14.18 -7.53
CA LEU A 60 32.01 13.39 -8.01
C LEU A 60 31.32 14.32 -9.00
N PRO A 61 31.22 13.97 -10.29
CA PRO A 61 30.53 14.80 -11.24
C PRO A 61 29.14 15.05 -10.66
N GLU A 62 28.74 16.30 -10.66
CA GLU A 62 27.44 16.80 -10.27
C GLU A 62 26.37 16.27 -11.26
N ARG A 63 26.27 14.94 -11.40
CA ARG A 63 25.13 14.28 -11.99
C ARG A 63 24.07 14.27 -10.91
N LEU A 64 23.35 15.38 -10.84
CA LEU A 64 21.98 15.41 -10.34
C LEU A 64 21.30 14.14 -10.88
N GLY A 65 20.95 13.27 -9.95
CA GLY A 65 20.56 11.89 -10.25
C GLY A 65 19.50 11.85 -11.33
N THR A 66 19.65 10.94 -12.28
CA THR A 66 18.64 10.66 -13.29
C THR A 66 17.29 10.42 -12.58
N VAL A 67 16.25 11.20 -12.91
CA VAL A 67 14.91 11.02 -12.34
C VAL A 67 14.51 9.55 -12.51
N TYR A 68 14.23 8.87 -11.39
CA TYR A 68 13.83 7.47 -11.41
C TYR A 68 12.52 7.35 -12.19
N LYS A 69 12.53 6.59 -13.29
CA LYS A 69 11.41 6.53 -14.24
C LYS A 69 10.20 5.69 -13.77
N GLY A 70 10.23 5.13 -12.56
CA GLY A 70 9.10 4.40 -12.01
C GLY A 70 8.85 3.06 -12.73
N GLY A 71 9.10 1.93 -12.08
CA GLY A 71 8.63 0.64 -12.61
C GLY A 71 7.10 0.59 -12.68
N GLN A 72 6.51 -0.32 -13.49
CA GLN A 72 5.05 -0.50 -13.60
C GLN A 72 4.36 -0.66 -12.23
N GLY A 73 5.04 -1.32 -11.27
CA GLY A 73 4.55 -1.46 -9.90
C GLY A 73 4.47 -0.14 -9.13
N GLN A 74 5.39 0.81 -9.36
CA GLN A 74 5.34 2.12 -8.72
C GLN A 74 4.19 2.97 -9.24
N TRP A 75 3.93 2.92 -10.54
CA TRP A 75 2.78 3.60 -11.14
C TRP A 75 1.46 3.03 -10.63
N SER A 76 1.31 1.71 -10.60
CA SER A 76 0.15 1.02 -10.02
C SER A 76 -0.09 1.43 -8.56
N TRP A 77 0.97 1.51 -7.76
CA TRP A 77 0.91 1.96 -6.36
C TRP A 77 0.48 3.42 -6.23
N ALA A 78 1.06 4.32 -7.03
CA ALA A 78 0.76 5.74 -6.97
C ALA A 78 -0.71 6.00 -7.36
N LEU A 79 -1.13 5.39 -8.47
CA LEU A 79 -2.52 5.48 -8.94
C LEU A 79 -3.50 4.94 -7.91
N HIS A 80 -3.19 3.85 -7.21
CA HIS A 80 -4.09 3.26 -6.23
C HIS A 80 -4.32 4.17 -5.02
N ARG A 81 -3.27 4.89 -4.60
CA ARG A 81 -3.37 5.89 -3.53
C ARG A 81 -4.16 7.11 -3.97
N ILE A 82 -3.86 7.63 -5.16
CA ILE A 82 -4.55 8.80 -5.72
C ILE A 82 -6.04 8.50 -5.90
N SER A 83 -6.38 7.32 -6.46
CA SER A 83 -7.77 6.90 -6.59
C SER A 83 -8.44 6.70 -5.24
N GLY A 84 -7.74 6.17 -4.23
CA GLY A 84 -8.28 6.04 -2.88
C GLY A 84 -8.66 7.38 -2.25
N VAL A 85 -7.80 8.40 -2.40
CA VAL A 85 -8.12 9.78 -1.95
C VAL A 85 -9.31 10.35 -2.72
N ALA A 86 -9.37 10.16 -4.04
CA ALA A 86 -10.49 10.61 -4.85
C ALA A 86 -11.82 9.94 -4.43
N VAL A 87 -11.81 8.63 -4.18
CA VAL A 87 -12.98 7.88 -3.70
C VAL A 87 -13.40 8.34 -2.31
N LEU A 88 -12.45 8.60 -1.41
CA LEU A 88 -12.74 9.11 -0.07
C LEU A 88 -13.40 10.50 -0.14
N LEU A 89 -12.86 11.41 -0.95
CA LEU A 89 -13.44 12.75 -1.14
C LEU A 89 -14.83 12.68 -1.76
N PHE A 90 -15.01 11.82 -2.77
CA PHE A 90 -16.32 11.53 -3.34
C PHE A 90 -17.30 11.04 -2.27
N LEU A 91 -16.87 10.13 -1.39
CA LEU A 91 -17.74 9.59 -0.33
C LEU A 91 -18.28 10.70 0.58
N PHE A 92 -17.47 11.70 0.94
CA PHE A 92 -17.94 12.85 1.72
C PHE A 92 -19.02 13.66 0.99
N VAL A 93 -18.76 14.01 -0.27
CA VAL A 93 -19.72 14.75 -1.11
C VAL A 93 -20.99 13.93 -1.30
N HIS A 94 -20.86 12.63 -1.55
CA HIS A 94 -21.96 11.71 -1.78
C HIS A 94 -22.88 11.59 -0.56
N ILE A 95 -22.33 11.52 0.65
CA ILE A 95 -23.12 11.51 1.88
C ILE A 95 -23.86 12.84 2.07
N ALA A 96 -23.19 13.97 1.81
CA ALA A 96 -23.84 15.29 1.90
C ALA A 96 -25.00 15.42 0.91
N ASP A 97 -24.79 15.03 -0.34
CA ASP A 97 -25.79 15.13 -1.41
C ASP A 97 -26.99 14.22 -1.16
N THR A 98 -26.77 13.00 -0.67
CA THR A 98 -27.86 12.09 -0.31
C THR A 98 -28.62 12.54 0.94
N ALA A 99 -27.96 13.20 1.90
CA ALA A 99 -28.61 13.75 3.09
C ALA A 99 -29.60 14.90 2.75
N LEU A 100 -29.40 15.61 1.64
CA LEU A 100 -30.31 16.66 1.18
C LEU A 100 -31.73 16.19 0.89
N VAL A 101 -31.92 14.88 0.60
CA VAL A 101 -33.26 14.30 0.43
C VAL A 101 -34.14 14.52 1.67
N GLY A 102 -33.54 14.59 2.87
CA GLY A 102 -34.23 14.83 4.13
C GLY A 102 -34.71 16.26 4.34
N PHE A 103 -34.22 17.24 3.58
CA PHE A 103 -34.57 18.66 3.71
C PHE A 103 -35.73 19.09 2.79
N GLY A 104 -36.31 18.16 2.04
CA GLY A 104 -37.49 18.37 1.21
C GLY A 104 -37.19 18.70 -0.26
N PRO A 105 -38.22 18.65 -1.12
CA PRO A 105 -38.06 18.61 -2.57
C PRO A 105 -37.47 19.90 -3.18
N LYS A 106 -37.61 21.06 -2.53
CA LYS A 106 -37.03 22.32 -3.02
C LYS A 106 -35.50 22.27 -3.08
N PHE A 107 -34.85 21.81 -2.00
CA PHE A 107 -33.38 21.71 -1.94
C PHE A 107 -32.86 20.61 -2.86
N TYR A 108 -33.56 19.47 -2.89
CA TYR A 108 -33.24 18.36 -3.78
C TYR A 108 -33.29 18.77 -5.26
N ASN A 109 -34.36 19.42 -5.70
CA ASN A 109 -34.51 19.81 -7.11
C ASN A 109 -33.45 20.83 -7.58
N GLN A 110 -32.99 21.71 -6.69
CA GLN A 110 -31.90 22.65 -7.02
C GLN A 110 -30.57 21.93 -7.26
N VAL A 111 -30.24 20.94 -6.44
CA VAL A 111 -29.00 20.17 -6.58
C VAL A 111 -29.08 19.21 -7.75
N VAL A 112 -30.23 18.56 -7.97
CA VAL A 112 -30.46 17.71 -9.15
C VAL A 112 -30.21 18.47 -10.45
N HIS A 113 -30.69 19.70 -10.55
CA HIS A 113 -30.47 20.54 -11.73
C HIS A 113 -28.98 20.81 -12.01
N ALA A 114 -28.14 20.89 -10.97
CA ALA A 114 -26.70 21.08 -11.13
C ALA A 114 -25.99 19.85 -11.75
N TYR A 115 -26.46 18.62 -11.51
CA TYR A 115 -25.85 17.41 -12.11
C TYR A 115 -26.10 17.27 -13.62
N HIS A 116 -27.06 18.03 -14.19
CA HIS A 116 -27.29 18.00 -15.64
C HIS A 116 -26.19 18.70 -16.45
N ASN A 117 -25.19 19.30 -15.80
CA ASN A 117 -24.07 19.95 -16.47
C ASN A 117 -23.15 18.90 -17.16
N PRO A 118 -22.75 19.11 -18.43
CA PRO A 118 -21.83 18.22 -19.14
C PRO A 118 -20.48 18.01 -18.41
N VAL A 119 -20.01 19.00 -17.64
CA VAL A 119 -18.79 18.86 -16.83
C VAL A 119 -18.96 17.81 -15.75
N ILE A 120 -20.12 17.78 -15.09
CA ILE A 120 -20.42 16.82 -14.02
C ILE A 120 -20.52 15.40 -14.59
N ARG A 121 -21.15 15.23 -15.75
CA ARG A 121 -21.17 13.93 -16.45
C ARG A 121 -19.77 13.42 -16.78
N LEU A 122 -18.83 14.29 -17.17
CA LEU A 122 -17.44 13.88 -17.39
C LEU A 122 -16.77 13.45 -16.07
N LEU A 123 -17.04 14.16 -14.98
CA LEU A 123 -16.57 13.79 -13.65
C LEU A 123 -17.14 12.46 -13.17
N GLU A 124 -18.41 12.15 -13.46
CA GLU A 124 -19.03 10.85 -13.16
C GLU A 124 -18.29 9.71 -13.87
N ILE A 125 -17.97 9.87 -15.16
CA ILE A 125 -17.21 8.88 -15.94
C ILE A 125 -15.80 8.70 -15.36
N GLY A 126 -15.11 9.81 -15.07
CA GLY A 126 -13.77 9.80 -14.49
C GLY A 126 -13.76 9.14 -13.11
N LEU A 127 -14.74 9.45 -12.27
CA LEU A 127 -14.90 8.85 -10.95
C LEU A 127 -15.19 7.35 -11.02
N ALA A 128 -16.09 6.92 -11.92
CA ALA A 128 -16.38 5.51 -12.13
C ALA A 128 -15.11 4.73 -12.52
N ALA A 129 -14.27 5.30 -13.39
CA ALA A 129 -12.98 4.74 -13.76
C ALA A 129 -12.03 4.62 -12.55
N MET A 130 -11.93 5.67 -11.71
CA MET A 130 -11.10 5.66 -10.51
C MET A 130 -11.55 4.63 -9.48
N VAL A 131 -12.85 4.53 -9.21
CA VAL A 131 -13.44 3.54 -8.30
C VAL A 131 -13.15 2.12 -8.77
N LEU A 132 -13.39 1.84 -10.06
CA LEU A 132 -13.16 0.52 -10.63
C LEU A 132 -11.68 0.11 -10.56
N PHE A 133 -10.78 1.03 -10.94
CA PHE A 133 -9.34 0.80 -10.81
C PHE A 133 -8.94 0.55 -9.35
N HIS A 134 -9.45 1.35 -8.41
CA HIS A 134 -9.16 1.21 -6.99
C HIS A 134 -9.57 -0.17 -6.46
N ALA A 135 -10.80 -0.62 -6.78
CA ALA A 135 -11.33 -1.92 -6.38
C ALA A 135 -10.52 -3.09 -6.95
N LEU A 136 -10.24 -3.08 -8.26
CA LEU A 136 -9.50 -4.17 -8.90
C LEU A 136 -8.04 -4.25 -8.45
N ASN A 137 -7.36 -3.10 -8.31
CA ASN A 137 -5.98 -3.09 -7.85
C ASN A 137 -5.87 -3.42 -6.35
N GLY A 138 -6.85 -3.01 -5.54
CA GLY A 138 -6.97 -3.42 -4.14
C GLY A 138 -7.14 -4.94 -4.01
N LEU A 139 -8.00 -5.53 -4.84
CA LEU A 139 -8.19 -6.99 -4.87
C LEU A 139 -6.90 -7.75 -5.21
N ARG A 140 -6.09 -7.23 -6.14
CA ARG A 140 -4.77 -7.80 -6.45
C ARG A 140 -3.83 -7.78 -5.24
N ILE A 141 -3.79 -6.67 -4.51
CA ILE A 141 -2.94 -6.54 -3.32
C ILE A 141 -3.39 -7.55 -2.27
N ILE A 142 -4.69 -7.60 -1.99
CA ILE A 142 -5.31 -8.59 -1.09
C ILE A 142 -4.91 -10.02 -1.50
N LEU A 143 -5.02 -10.36 -2.79
CA LEU A 143 -4.68 -11.70 -3.28
C LEU A 143 -3.22 -12.07 -3.02
N ILE A 144 -2.29 -11.11 -3.16
CA ILE A 144 -0.87 -11.32 -2.88
C ILE A 144 -0.63 -11.48 -1.37
N ASP A 145 -1.32 -10.69 -0.54
CA ASP A 145 -1.19 -10.76 0.92
C ASP A 145 -1.68 -12.09 1.50
N PHE A 146 -2.76 -12.66 0.94
CA PHE A 146 -3.29 -13.95 1.38
C PHE A 146 -2.55 -15.15 0.79
N PHE A 147 -1.95 -15.03 -0.39
CA PHE A 147 -1.26 -16.13 -1.07
C PHE A 147 0.18 -15.75 -1.42
N PRO A 148 1.18 -16.07 -0.57
CA PRO A 148 2.57 -15.67 -0.80
C PRO A 148 3.15 -16.15 -2.14
N LYS A 149 2.70 -17.31 -2.65
CA LYS A 149 3.08 -17.83 -3.98
C LYS A 149 2.66 -16.91 -5.14
N MET A 150 1.65 -16.06 -4.96
CA MET A 150 1.18 -15.12 -5.97
C MET A 150 2.12 -13.92 -6.14
N ALA A 151 3.04 -13.68 -5.20
CA ALA A 151 4.04 -12.62 -5.32
C ALA A 151 4.98 -12.85 -6.52
N ASP A 152 5.28 -14.12 -6.85
CA ASP A 152 6.11 -14.47 -8.01
C ASP A 152 5.41 -14.13 -9.34
N TYR A 153 4.08 -14.12 -9.33
CA TYR A 153 3.23 -13.84 -10.50
C TYR A 153 2.77 -12.38 -10.59
N HIS A 154 3.48 -11.45 -9.94
CA HIS A 154 3.05 -10.06 -9.82
C HIS A 154 2.80 -9.35 -11.17
N LYS A 155 3.52 -9.73 -12.24
CA LYS A 155 3.37 -9.17 -13.59
C LYS A 155 2.10 -9.69 -14.26
N GLN A 156 1.86 -11.00 -14.16
CA GLN A 156 0.69 -11.67 -14.72
C GLN A 156 -0.58 -11.18 -14.02
N LEU A 157 -0.57 -11.08 -12.69
CA LEU A 157 -1.69 -10.51 -11.93
C LEU A 157 -1.98 -9.06 -12.35
N PHE A 158 -0.93 -8.24 -12.56
CA PHE A 158 -1.13 -6.88 -13.04
C PHE A 158 -1.75 -6.84 -14.45
N GLN A 159 -1.30 -7.69 -15.37
CA GLN A 159 -1.87 -7.80 -16.72
C GLN A 159 -3.34 -8.24 -16.69
N ILE A 160 -3.68 -9.21 -15.84
CA ILE A 160 -5.06 -9.66 -15.64
C ILE A 160 -5.94 -8.51 -15.14
N VAL A 161 -5.47 -7.77 -14.14
CA VAL A 161 -6.18 -6.59 -13.59
C VAL A 161 -6.39 -5.53 -14.68
N VAL A 162 -5.37 -5.22 -15.46
CA VAL A 162 -5.47 -4.26 -16.57
C VAL A 162 -6.46 -4.75 -17.64
N GLY A 163 -6.39 -6.02 -18.02
CA GLY A 163 -7.33 -6.62 -18.97
C GLY A 163 -8.77 -6.54 -18.47
N LEU A 164 -9.02 -6.94 -17.23
CA LEU A 164 -10.33 -6.87 -16.60
C LEU A 164 -10.84 -5.42 -16.48
N TYR A 165 -9.96 -4.50 -16.10
CA TYR A 165 -10.27 -3.07 -16.04
C TYR A 165 -10.74 -2.55 -17.41
N ILE A 166 -10.01 -2.84 -18.49
CA ILE A 166 -10.37 -2.42 -19.85
C ILE A 166 -11.72 -3.03 -20.27
N VAL A 167 -11.90 -4.34 -20.06
CA VAL A 167 -13.14 -5.06 -20.41
C VAL A 167 -14.35 -4.47 -19.71
N LEU A 168 -14.21 -3.99 -18.47
CA LEU A 168 -15.31 -3.41 -17.70
C LEU A 168 -15.52 -1.93 -18.00
N ILE A 169 -14.44 -1.14 -18.13
CA ILE A 169 -14.55 0.32 -18.27
C ILE A 169 -14.98 0.75 -19.66
N VAL A 170 -14.52 0.08 -20.73
CA VAL A 170 -14.86 0.44 -22.12
C VAL A 170 -16.38 0.39 -22.37
N PRO A 171 -17.10 -0.70 -22.06
CA PRO A 171 -18.55 -0.72 -22.24
C PRO A 171 -19.23 0.28 -21.30
N ALA A 172 -18.79 0.41 -20.05
CA ALA A 172 -19.38 1.36 -19.10
C ALA A 172 -19.30 2.82 -19.62
N VAL A 173 -18.12 3.24 -20.07
CA VAL A 173 -17.89 4.56 -20.66
C VAL A 173 -18.72 4.74 -21.93
N PHE A 174 -18.81 3.72 -22.79
CA PHE A 174 -19.62 3.78 -24.00
C PHE A 174 -21.11 3.99 -23.68
N PHE A 175 -21.67 3.23 -22.74
CA PHE A 175 -23.07 3.36 -22.34
C PHE A 175 -23.37 4.71 -21.67
N MET A 176 -22.48 5.20 -20.80
CA MET A 176 -22.61 6.51 -20.16
C MET A 176 -22.45 7.66 -21.17
N GLY A 177 -21.46 7.57 -22.06
CA GLY A 177 -21.16 8.59 -23.07
C GLY A 177 -22.16 8.63 -24.23
N ARG A 178 -22.87 7.53 -24.53
CA ARG A 178 -23.92 7.49 -25.57
C ARG A 178 -25.00 8.55 -25.34
N GLY A 179 -25.38 8.78 -24.10
CA GLY A 179 -26.36 9.80 -23.73
C GLY A 179 -25.89 11.23 -24.03
N PHE A 180 -24.58 11.48 -23.93
CA PHE A 180 -23.95 12.76 -24.24
C PHE A 180 -23.89 13.03 -25.75
N ILE A 181 -23.44 12.04 -26.54
CA ILE A 181 -23.32 12.17 -28.00
C ILE A 181 -24.70 12.44 -28.64
N ARG A 182 -25.77 11.90 -28.07
CA ARG A 182 -27.15 12.15 -28.56
C ARG A 182 -27.71 13.51 -28.17
N SER A 183 -27.10 14.21 -27.20
CA SER A 183 -27.58 15.50 -26.68
C SER A 183 -26.81 16.71 -27.21
N LEU A 184 -25.77 16.49 -28.01
CA LEU A 184 -25.08 17.49 -28.82
C LEU A 184 -25.77 17.59 -30.19
#